data_AF-A0A2V6MNI5-F1
#
_entry.id   AF-A0A2V6MNI5-F1
#
_cell.length_a   1.000
_cell.length_b   1.000
_cell.length_c   1.000
_cell.angle_alpha   90.00
_cell.angle_beta   90.00
_cell.angle_gamma   90.00
#
_symmetry.space_group_name_H-M   'P 1'
#
loop_
_entity.id
_entity.type
_entity.pdbx_description
1 polymer ?
#
loop_
_entity_poly.entity_id
_entity_poly.type
_entity_poly.pdbx_seq_one_letter_code
_entity_poly.pdbx_strand_id
1 'polypeptide(L)'
;EFGPSAWGSASQTGSALNFEPRPGIARREVFLERWTAHALAAAINSDPQTFLEHRPRLNPNGLLIDNRFVFVDSGTAIEISPQELPILARCNGATPIHTLIESPNGDESAATPVDGDLDLIRDLIDKKILIAALEVPALEPFAFQILHDDIAAWREGAARQRWLPLADSLVKSAADFSETTEPNQRQQIFAAARQQFSQVGAERKPGQRSLYAAVNPIAEECFRDCRFEISETLLDEVATEAEPWIDFWRDNYAFVASRVAAGLRMVLEKVGKSALPLPAFLRACETAKLPLTGPGLVGLAVMAFQEIKAAFRERLKPHAHLAEYELTAADCHFVRENFSYQKFDEFTFPSGDLQLAAKSQDAILRGEYRWIVSELHPAAATLHHCMYWSCPDHAALSGALQLSTSGKPFFHFGFFAADFTAHTTVRIFDALPQQAVFASPQRGNPRWHSVLPAQTEVFIEQDGDVALRANGQYLGSFARNWIIPLGFHPFQFGLAPHTPRLRCGRVIVQRRSWTVSNEKMGDGNFSGLSRELVLAIERLRAAKDWPRFVYIRPTEQALRRSGAEGRDKDTKPVFIDLESYLFLEIFHRWLSKAGELEITEMLPAPDDLWWQEADGRRTFELRTLMVPR
;
A
#
# COMPACT_ATOMS: atom_id res chain seq x y z
N GLU A 1 -13.37 17.32 -0.40
CA GLU A 1 -12.09 16.79 -0.90
C GLU A 1 -11.12 16.76 0.27
N PHE A 2 -10.31 15.70 0.45
CA PHE A 2 -9.11 15.82 1.27
C PHE A 2 -8.12 16.67 0.48
N GLY A 3 -7.42 17.60 1.14
CA GLY A 3 -6.79 18.77 0.49
C GLY A 3 -5.89 18.43 -0.72
N PRO A 4 -5.75 19.36 -1.67
CA PRO A 4 -4.99 19.11 -2.89
C PRO A 4 -3.48 19.01 -2.64
N SER A 5 -2.80 18.22 -3.47
CA SER A 5 -1.35 18.00 -3.42
C SER A 5 -0.59 18.90 -4.40
N ALA A 6 0.68 19.17 -4.10
CA ALA A 6 1.59 19.87 -5.00
C ALA A 6 3.02 19.35 -4.79
N TRP A 7 3.83 19.44 -5.86
CA TRP A 7 5.27 19.22 -5.78
C TRP A 7 5.98 20.54 -5.46
N GLY A 8 7.15 20.43 -4.84
CA GLY A 8 8.10 21.53 -4.79
C GLY A 8 9.52 21.01 -4.76
N SER A 9 10.47 21.93 -4.65
CA SER A 9 11.89 21.64 -4.83
C SER A 9 12.72 21.98 -3.60
N ALA A 10 13.76 21.17 -3.36
CA ALA A 10 14.85 21.55 -2.47
C ALA A 10 15.90 22.36 -3.24
N SER A 11 16.53 23.36 -2.60
CA SER A 11 17.60 24.15 -3.23
C SER A 11 18.76 24.45 -2.26
N GLN A 12 19.98 24.53 -2.80
CA GLN A 12 21.19 24.88 -2.02
C GLN A 12 21.34 26.38 -1.78
N THR A 13 20.70 27.21 -2.60
CA THR A 13 20.83 28.67 -2.58
C THR A 13 19.46 29.30 -2.53
N GLY A 14 19.26 30.32 -1.69
CA GLY A 14 18.01 31.08 -1.63
C GLY A 14 17.48 31.24 -0.22
N SER A 15 16.19 31.59 -0.10
CA SER A 15 15.48 31.65 1.18
C SER A 15 15.30 30.26 1.78
N ALA A 16 15.24 30.17 3.11
CA ALA A 16 15.02 28.90 3.80
C ALA A 16 13.70 28.22 3.39
N LEU A 17 12.65 29.01 3.12
CA LEU A 17 11.33 28.55 2.70
C LEU A 17 10.64 29.61 1.83
N ASN A 18 10.20 29.20 0.63
CA ASN A 18 9.23 29.94 -0.18
C ASN A 18 7.96 29.09 -0.37
N PHE A 19 6.80 29.69 -0.13
CA PHE A 19 5.51 29.01 -0.24
C PHE A 19 4.43 29.98 -0.73
N GLU A 20 4.05 29.82 -1.99
CA GLU A 20 3.06 30.66 -2.66
C GLU A 20 1.94 29.78 -3.24
N PRO A 21 0.98 29.33 -2.42
CA PRO A 21 -0.15 28.53 -2.89
C PRO A 21 -1.22 29.41 -3.55
N ARG A 22 -1.74 29.00 -4.70
CA ARG A 22 -2.94 29.64 -5.28
C ARG A 22 -4.21 29.04 -4.68
N PRO A 23 -5.23 29.83 -4.30
CA PRO A 23 -6.51 29.31 -3.80
C PRO A 23 -7.16 28.24 -4.69
N GLY A 24 -7.78 27.24 -4.06
CA GLY A 24 -8.59 26.23 -4.75
C GLY A 24 -7.81 25.06 -5.36
N ILE A 25 -8.45 24.38 -6.32
CA ILE A 25 -7.93 23.20 -7.02
C ILE A 25 -7.60 23.59 -8.45
N ALA A 26 -6.36 23.37 -8.85
CA ALA A 26 -5.86 23.69 -10.19
C ALA A 26 -6.12 22.57 -11.20
N ARG A 27 -6.02 21.31 -10.75
CA ARG A 27 -6.22 20.13 -11.60
C ARG A 27 -6.86 19.00 -10.80
N ARG A 28 -7.66 18.19 -11.48
CA ARG A 28 -8.26 16.96 -10.96
C ARG A 28 -7.85 15.80 -11.84
N GLU A 29 -7.55 14.67 -11.23
CA GLU A 29 -7.31 13.41 -11.92
C GLU A 29 -8.35 12.41 -11.44
N VAL A 30 -9.26 12.04 -12.33
CA VAL A 30 -10.41 11.20 -12.05
C VAL A 30 -10.22 9.86 -12.75
N PHE A 31 -10.44 8.77 -12.02
CA PHE A 31 -10.24 7.41 -12.55
C PHE A 31 -11.22 6.42 -11.93
N LEU A 32 -11.43 5.32 -12.66
CA LEU A 32 -12.18 4.18 -12.14
C LEU A 32 -11.31 3.38 -11.17
N GLU A 33 -11.88 3.03 -10.03
CA GLU A 33 -11.19 2.31 -8.97
C GLU A 33 -10.86 0.87 -9.37
N ARG A 34 -9.74 0.34 -8.87
CA ARG A 34 -9.23 -0.97 -9.31
C ARG A 34 -10.24 -2.12 -9.16
N TRP A 35 -11.08 -2.07 -8.12
CA TRP A 35 -12.11 -3.10 -7.91
C TRP A 35 -13.12 -3.17 -9.07
N THR A 36 -13.37 -2.06 -9.76
CA THR A 36 -14.28 -2.00 -10.91
C THR A 36 -13.76 -2.83 -12.09
N ALA A 37 -12.43 -2.86 -12.29
CA ALA A 37 -11.78 -3.68 -13.29
C ALA A 37 -11.94 -5.17 -12.96
N HIS A 38 -11.71 -5.54 -11.69
CA HIS A 38 -11.94 -6.92 -11.22
C HIS A 38 -13.41 -7.34 -11.37
N ALA A 39 -14.34 -6.45 -11.04
CA ALA A 39 -15.77 -6.68 -11.17
C ALA A 39 -16.18 -6.92 -12.64
N LEU A 40 -15.75 -6.05 -13.56
CA LEU A 40 -16.03 -6.19 -14.98
C LEU A 40 -15.39 -7.45 -15.58
N ALA A 41 -14.12 -7.71 -15.26
CA ALA A 41 -13.42 -8.91 -15.70
C ALA A 41 -14.13 -10.19 -15.24
N ALA A 42 -14.59 -10.25 -13.99
CA ALA A 42 -15.33 -11.40 -13.47
C ALA A 42 -16.66 -11.63 -14.22
N ALA A 43 -17.40 -10.56 -14.52
CA ALA A 43 -18.64 -10.63 -15.27
C ALA A 43 -18.41 -11.11 -16.72
N ILE A 44 -17.39 -10.57 -17.39
CA ILE A 44 -16.96 -10.97 -18.75
C ILE A 44 -16.56 -12.44 -18.78
N ASN A 45 -15.70 -12.88 -17.85
CA ASN A 45 -15.21 -14.26 -17.82
C ASN A 45 -16.32 -15.28 -17.51
N SER A 46 -17.46 -14.83 -17.00
CA SER A 46 -18.65 -15.67 -16.78
C SER A 46 -19.57 -15.75 -18.01
N ASP A 47 -19.32 -14.95 -19.05
CA ASP A 47 -20.08 -14.93 -20.30
C ASP A 47 -19.44 -15.86 -21.35
N PRO A 48 -20.08 -16.99 -21.71
CA PRO A 48 -19.56 -17.93 -22.69
C PRO A 48 -19.31 -17.34 -24.08
N GLN A 49 -19.98 -16.24 -24.43
CA GLN A 49 -19.80 -15.58 -25.73
C GLN A 49 -18.41 -14.95 -25.88
N THR A 50 -17.71 -14.70 -24.77
CA THR A 50 -16.40 -14.04 -24.76
C THR A 50 -15.24 -15.02 -24.92
N PHE A 51 -15.51 -16.33 -24.82
CA PHE A 51 -14.48 -17.38 -24.81
C PHE A 51 -13.52 -17.29 -26.00
N LEU A 52 -14.05 -17.10 -27.21
CA LEU A 52 -13.24 -17.03 -28.43
C LEU A 52 -12.32 -15.79 -28.52
N GLU A 53 -12.56 -14.77 -27.68
CA GLU A 53 -11.77 -13.55 -27.63
C GLU A 53 -10.62 -13.62 -26.63
N HIS A 54 -10.62 -14.62 -25.73
CA HIS A 54 -9.55 -14.80 -24.75
C HIS A 54 -8.23 -15.20 -25.42
N ARG A 55 -7.12 -14.78 -24.81
CA ARG A 55 -5.75 -15.07 -25.26
C ARG A 55 -5.13 -16.12 -24.34
N PRO A 56 -5.23 -17.42 -24.65
CA PRO A 56 -4.75 -18.47 -23.77
C PRO A 56 -3.24 -18.43 -23.61
N ARG A 57 -2.78 -18.69 -22.39
CA ARG A 57 -1.35 -18.81 -22.04
C ARG A 57 -1.12 -20.02 -21.16
N LEU A 58 0.09 -20.58 -21.20
CA LEU A 58 0.52 -21.59 -20.25
C LEU A 58 0.42 -21.07 -18.80
N ASN A 59 0.07 -21.95 -17.88
CA ASN A 59 0.04 -21.65 -16.46
C ASN A 59 1.47 -21.38 -15.94
N PRO A 60 1.78 -20.20 -15.37
CA PRO A 60 3.14 -19.84 -14.98
C PRO A 60 3.72 -20.65 -13.81
N ASN A 61 2.87 -21.45 -13.15
CA ASN A 61 3.27 -22.34 -12.06
C ASN A 61 3.65 -23.74 -12.56
N GLY A 62 3.71 -23.97 -13.87
CA GLY A 62 4.18 -25.23 -14.44
C GLY A 62 5.16 -25.05 -15.59
N LEU A 63 5.80 -26.16 -15.96
CA LEU A 63 6.78 -26.25 -17.04
C LEU A 63 6.40 -27.37 -17.99
N LEU A 64 6.62 -27.15 -19.29
CA LEU A 64 6.60 -28.22 -20.27
C LEU A 64 7.97 -28.91 -20.29
N ILE A 65 8.02 -30.18 -19.90
CA ILE A 65 9.22 -31.03 -19.87
C ILE A 65 8.92 -32.27 -20.69
N ASP A 66 9.62 -32.41 -21.82
CA ASP A 66 9.31 -33.41 -22.84
C ASP A 66 7.82 -33.32 -23.25
N ASN A 67 7.07 -34.42 -23.14
CA ASN A 67 5.64 -34.49 -23.42
C ASN A 67 4.79 -34.38 -22.15
N ARG A 68 5.27 -33.68 -21.11
CA ARG A 68 4.54 -33.53 -19.84
C ARG A 68 4.48 -32.08 -19.39
N PHE A 69 3.33 -31.65 -18.90
CA PHE A 69 3.21 -30.40 -18.15
C PHE A 69 3.33 -30.69 -16.66
N VAL A 70 4.36 -30.16 -16.03
CA VAL A 70 4.69 -30.39 -14.61
C VAL A 70 4.37 -29.15 -13.81
N PHE A 71 3.37 -29.24 -12.93
CA PHE A 71 3.07 -28.22 -11.93
C PHE A 71 4.15 -28.26 -10.84
N VAL A 72 4.97 -27.22 -10.74
CA VAL A 72 6.15 -27.25 -9.87
C VAL A 72 5.79 -27.03 -8.39
N ASP A 73 4.59 -26.53 -8.09
CA ASP A 73 4.06 -26.38 -6.74
C ASP A 73 3.72 -27.72 -6.05
N SER A 74 3.30 -28.71 -6.85
CA SER A 74 2.81 -30.01 -6.40
C SER A 74 3.66 -31.18 -6.87
N GLY A 75 4.46 -31.00 -7.93
CA GLY A 75 5.14 -32.07 -8.64
C GLY A 75 4.20 -32.89 -9.53
N THR A 76 2.93 -32.49 -9.68
CA THR A 76 1.95 -33.18 -10.52
C THR A 76 2.35 -33.04 -11.98
N ALA A 77 2.57 -34.17 -12.66
CA ALA A 77 2.85 -34.22 -14.09
C ALA A 77 1.62 -34.71 -14.84
N ILE A 78 1.21 -33.98 -15.87
CA ILE A 78 0.12 -34.34 -16.78
C ILE A 78 0.73 -34.64 -18.15
N GLU A 79 0.44 -35.82 -18.69
CA GLU A 79 0.84 -36.20 -20.04
C GLU A 79 0.16 -35.29 -21.08
N ILE A 80 0.95 -34.86 -22.05
CA ILE A 80 0.55 -34.03 -23.17
C ILE A 80 0.60 -34.89 -24.41
N SER A 81 -0.56 -35.07 -25.03
CA SER A 81 -0.69 -35.81 -26.27
C SER A 81 0.05 -35.10 -27.42
N PRO A 82 0.48 -35.84 -28.46
CA PRO A 82 1.07 -35.24 -29.66
C PRO A 82 0.17 -34.20 -30.36
N GLN A 83 -1.16 -34.26 -30.15
CA GLN A 83 -2.12 -33.31 -30.68
C GLN A 83 -2.21 -32.02 -29.85
N GLU A 84 -1.97 -32.09 -28.53
CA GLU A 84 -1.97 -30.91 -27.66
C GLU A 84 -0.69 -30.06 -27.82
N LEU A 85 0.45 -30.67 -28.14
CA LEU A 85 1.76 -29.98 -28.24
C LEU A 85 1.76 -28.78 -29.22
N PRO A 86 1.28 -28.92 -30.47
CA PRO A 86 1.20 -27.78 -31.40
C PRO A 86 0.31 -26.65 -30.92
N ILE A 87 -0.78 -26.96 -30.21
CA ILE A 87 -1.70 -25.97 -29.64
C ILE A 87 -1.00 -25.19 -28.53
N LEU A 88 -0.38 -25.90 -27.57
CA LEU A 88 0.35 -25.28 -26.47
C LEU A 88 1.46 -24.33 -26.95
N ALA A 89 2.15 -24.69 -28.03
CA ALA A 89 3.19 -23.85 -28.63
C ALA A 89 2.66 -22.50 -29.17
N ARG A 90 1.37 -22.43 -29.52
CA ARG A 90 0.71 -21.21 -30.02
C ARG A 90 0.02 -20.41 -28.91
N CYS A 91 -0.26 -21.02 -27.75
CA CYS A 91 -0.86 -20.37 -26.57
C CYS A 91 0.15 -19.50 -25.81
N ASN A 92 0.48 -18.35 -26.40
CA ASN A 92 1.50 -17.41 -25.91
C ASN A 92 0.92 -16.25 -25.07
N GLY A 93 -0.39 -16.20 -24.81
CA GLY A 93 -1.06 -15.10 -24.11
C GLY A 93 -1.28 -13.83 -24.94
N ALA A 94 -0.89 -13.83 -26.22
CA ALA A 94 -1.11 -12.74 -27.18
C ALA A 94 -2.12 -13.13 -28.27
N THR A 95 -2.11 -14.39 -28.72
CA THR A 95 -2.98 -14.88 -29.79
C THR A 95 -4.37 -15.26 -29.25
N PRO A 96 -5.48 -14.69 -29.75
CA PRO A 96 -6.84 -15.07 -29.34
C PRO A 96 -7.24 -16.48 -29.80
N ILE A 97 -8.18 -17.12 -29.08
CA ILE A 97 -8.67 -18.47 -29.42
C ILE A 97 -9.22 -18.54 -30.85
N HIS A 98 -9.97 -17.54 -31.32
CA HIS A 98 -10.50 -17.56 -32.69
C HIS A 98 -9.39 -17.67 -33.76
N THR A 99 -8.27 -16.97 -33.58
CA THR A 99 -7.10 -17.07 -34.48
C THR A 99 -6.36 -18.40 -34.30
N LEU A 100 -6.42 -19.02 -33.12
CA LEU A 100 -5.77 -20.32 -32.89
C LEU A 100 -6.47 -21.46 -33.65
N ILE A 101 -7.79 -21.42 -33.76
CA ILE A 101 -8.58 -22.47 -34.43
C ILE A 101 -8.73 -22.24 -35.96
N GLU A 102 -8.29 -21.09 -36.47
CA GLU A 102 -8.17 -20.82 -37.90
C GLU A 102 -6.91 -21.49 -38.47
N SER A 103 -7.05 -22.20 -39.60
CA SER A 103 -5.96 -22.93 -40.25
C SER A 103 -4.90 -21.98 -40.83
N PRO A 104 -3.58 -22.26 -40.68
CA PRO A 104 -2.51 -21.44 -41.28
C PRO A 104 -2.51 -21.40 -42.81
N ASN A 105 -3.24 -22.30 -43.47
CA ASN A 105 -3.36 -22.35 -44.93
C ASN A 105 -4.64 -21.64 -45.37
N GLY A 106 -4.52 -20.36 -45.72
CA GLY A 106 -5.59 -19.49 -46.21
C GLY A 106 -6.12 -19.88 -47.59
N ASP A 107 -6.79 -21.03 -47.69
CA ASP A 107 -7.67 -21.31 -48.82
C ASP A 107 -9.07 -20.81 -48.46
N GLU A 108 -9.47 -19.68 -49.05
CA GLU A 108 -10.77 -19.00 -48.83
C GLU A 108 -12.00 -19.81 -49.32
N SER A 109 -11.78 -21.06 -49.74
CA SER A 109 -12.81 -22.00 -50.17
C SER A 109 -13.00 -23.06 -49.07
N ALA A 110 -14.02 -22.84 -48.24
CA ALA A 110 -14.44 -23.63 -47.08
C ALA A 110 -13.62 -23.39 -45.80
N ALA A 111 -13.95 -22.29 -45.10
CA ALA A 111 -13.67 -22.10 -43.68
C ALA A 111 -14.28 -23.24 -42.85
N THR A 112 -13.55 -24.34 -42.77
CA THR A 112 -13.86 -25.48 -41.92
C THR A 112 -12.92 -25.35 -40.72
N PRO A 113 -13.42 -25.17 -39.48
CA PRO A 113 -12.59 -25.25 -38.29
C PRO A 113 -11.74 -26.52 -38.34
N VAL A 114 -10.51 -26.48 -37.84
CA VAL A 114 -9.80 -27.73 -37.56
C VAL A 114 -10.61 -28.45 -36.48
N ASP A 115 -11.41 -29.44 -36.89
CA ASP A 115 -12.31 -30.19 -36.01
C ASP A 115 -11.51 -30.71 -34.80
N GLY A 116 -11.88 -30.27 -33.59
CA GLY A 116 -11.29 -30.71 -32.32
C GLY A 116 -10.35 -29.73 -31.60
N ASP A 117 -9.76 -28.71 -32.26
CA ASP A 117 -8.81 -27.80 -31.59
C ASP A 117 -9.45 -27.00 -30.44
N LEU A 118 -10.71 -26.60 -30.61
CA LEU A 118 -11.46 -25.88 -29.57
C LEU A 118 -11.69 -26.75 -28.33
N ASP A 119 -12.00 -28.03 -28.53
CA ASP A 119 -12.23 -28.99 -27.44
C ASP A 119 -10.91 -29.31 -26.73
N LEU A 120 -9.81 -29.44 -27.48
CA LEU A 120 -8.47 -29.58 -26.90
C LEU A 120 -8.09 -28.38 -26.03
N ILE A 121 -8.37 -27.13 -26.48
CA ILE A 121 -8.13 -25.94 -25.68
C ILE A 121 -8.98 -25.97 -24.38
N ARG A 122 -10.25 -26.35 -24.46
CA ARG A 122 -11.13 -26.48 -23.29
C ARG A 122 -10.60 -27.51 -22.30
N ASP A 123 -10.21 -28.69 -22.79
CA ASP A 123 -9.64 -29.76 -21.96
C ASP A 123 -8.34 -29.31 -21.26
N LEU A 124 -7.47 -28.57 -21.96
CA LEU A 124 -6.24 -28.01 -21.39
C LEU A 124 -6.52 -26.94 -20.32
N ILE A 125 -7.59 -26.16 -20.45
CA ILE A 125 -8.05 -25.20 -19.44
C ILE A 125 -8.63 -25.93 -18.22
N ASP A 126 -9.41 -26.99 -18.43
CA ASP A 126 -9.98 -27.81 -17.36
C ASP A 126 -8.89 -28.51 -16.55
N LYS A 127 -7.84 -29.01 -17.23
CA LYS A 127 -6.60 -29.52 -16.63
C LYS A 127 -5.72 -28.44 -15.98
N LYS A 128 -6.10 -27.15 -16.06
CA LYS A 128 -5.34 -25.98 -15.56
C LYS A 128 -3.97 -25.76 -16.19
N ILE A 129 -3.69 -26.41 -17.32
CA ILE A 129 -2.45 -26.23 -18.09
C ILE A 129 -2.47 -24.86 -18.79
N LEU A 130 -3.63 -24.46 -19.30
CA LEU A 130 -3.87 -23.15 -19.89
C LEU A 130 -4.70 -22.26 -18.96
N ILE A 131 -4.39 -20.96 -19.01
CA ILE A 131 -5.21 -19.89 -18.47
C ILE A 131 -5.77 -19.12 -19.67
N ALA A 132 -7.08 -19.05 -19.79
CA ALA A 132 -7.78 -18.28 -20.83
C ALA A 132 -8.87 -17.44 -20.17
N ALA A 133 -8.50 -16.22 -19.75
CA ALA A 133 -9.41 -15.30 -19.09
C ALA A 133 -8.98 -13.86 -19.40
N LEU A 134 -9.93 -12.93 -19.31
CA LEU A 134 -9.63 -11.51 -19.22
C LEU A 134 -9.08 -11.23 -17.80
N GLU A 135 -7.77 -11.06 -17.70
CA GLU A 135 -7.08 -10.84 -16.42
C GLU A 135 -6.83 -9.35 -16.16
N VAL A 136 -7.11 -8.91 -14.93
CA VAL A 136 -6.74 -7.58 -14.45
C VAL A 136 -5.22 -7.53 -14.27
N PRO A 137 -4.50 -6.62 -14.95
CA PRO A 137 -3.05 -6.54 -14.82
C PRO A 137 -2.63 -6.19 -13.38
N ALA A 138 -1.60 -6.87 -12.89
CA ALA A 138 -1.01 -6.65 -11.58
C ALA A 138 -0.34 -5.27 -11.52
N LEU A 139 -0.46 -4.61 -10.37
CA LEU A 139 0.20 -3.32 -10.07
C LEU A 139 -0.05 -2.19 -11.10
N GLU A 140 -1.13 -2.28 -11.87
CA GLU A 140 -1.59 -1.19 -12.74
C GLU A 140 -2.72 -0.38 -12.05
N PRO A 141 -2.53 0.92 -11.80
CA PRO A 141 -3.53 1.78 -11.19
C PRO A 141 -4.72 2.00 -12.12
N PHE A 142 -4.48 2.23 -13.42
CA PHE A 142 -5.51 2.42 -14.45
C PHE A 142 -5.92 1.10 -15.11
N ALA A 143 -6.02 0.03 -14.33
CA ALA A 143 -6.31 -1.31 -14.85
C ALA A 143 -7.64 -1.40 -15.62
N PHE A 144 -8.63 -0.56 -15.29
CA PHE A 144 -9.88 -0.51 -16.03
C PHE A 144 -9.68 -0.07 -17.48
N GLN A 145 -8.82 0.94 -17.72
CA GLN A 145 -8.52 1.40 -19.07
C GLN A 145 -7.86 0.29 -19.90
N ILE A 146 -6.93 -0.47 -19.30
CA ILE A 146 -6.29 -1.61 -19.98
C ILE A 146 -7.33 -2.68 -20.35
N LEU A 147 -8.28 -2.98 -19.46
CA LEU A 147 -9.36 -3.92 -19.78
C LEU A 147 -10.28 -3.39 -20.88
N HIS A 148 -10.62 -2.10 -20.84
CA HIS A 148 -11.39 -1.46 -21.89
C HIS A 148 -10.68 -1.62 -23.25
N ASP A 149 -9.37 -1.35 -23.31
CA ASP A 149 -8.59 -1.46 -24.55
C ASP A 149 -8.49 -2.91 -25.05
N ASP A 150 -8.41 -3.89 -24.14
CA ASP A 150 -8.49 -5.31 -24.48
C ASP A 150 -9.84 -5.68 -25.13
N ILE A 151 -10.96 -5.17 -24.59
CA ILE A 151 -12.32 -5.39 -25.12
C ILE A 151 -12.49 -4.68 -26.48
N ALA A 152 -11.96 -3.47 -26.60
CA ALA A 152 -12.01 -2.68 -27.83
C ALA A 152 -11.28 -3.38 -28.99
N ALA A 153 -10.24 -4.16 -28.68
CA ALA A 153 -9.48 -4.94 -29.64
C ALA A 153 -10.14 -6.28 -30.06
N TRP A 154 -11.29 -6.64 -29.49
CA TRP A 154 -12.02 -7.83 -29.92
C TRP A 154 -12.60 -7.67 -31.33
N ARG A 155 -12.83 -8.79 -32.01
CA ARG A 155 -13.48 -8.77 -33.32
C ARG A 155 -14.92 -8.24 -33.22
N GLU A 156 -15.44 -7.72 -34.33
CA GLU A 156 -16.86 -7.38 -34.44
C GLU A 156 -17.72 -8.62 -34.20
N GLY A 157 -18.65 -8.54 -33.27
CA GLY A 157 -19.49 -9.68 -32.89
C GLY A 157 -20.21 -9.48 -31.56
N ALA A 158 -20.95 -10.51 -31.13
CA ALA A 158 -21.82 -10.45 -29.96
C ALA A 158 -21.08 -10.04 -28.66
N ALA A 159 -19.88 -10.59 -28.44
CA ALA A 159 -19.07 -10.28 -27.26
C ALA A 159 -18.72 -8.78 -27.20
N ARG A 160 -18.14 -8.22 -28.27
CA ARG A 160 -17.77 -6.80 -28.34
C ARG A 160 -18.98 -5.89 -28.29
N GLN A 161 -20.05 -6.21 -29.04
CA GLN A 161 -21.30 -5.44 -29.05
C GLN A 161 -21.99 -5.39 -27.69
N ARG A 162 -21.81 -6.42 -26.85
CA ARG A 162 -22.33 -6.46 -25.50
C ARG A 162 -21.47 -5.67 -24.51
N TRP A 163 -20.15 -5.92 -24.51
CA TRP A 163 -19.28 -5.50 -23.42
C TRP A 163 -18.61 -4.14 -23.64
N LEU A 164 -18.28 -3.78 -24.89
CA LEU A 164 -17.64 -2.49 -25.17
C LEU A 164 -18.54 -1.30 -24.80
N PRO A 165 -19.84 -1.26 -25.16
CA PRO A 165 -20.70 -0.13 -24.78
C PRO A 165 -20.86 0.04 -23.27
N LEU A 166 -20.83 -1.06 -22.51
CA LEU A 166 -20.85 -1.00 -21.05
C LEU A 166 -19.55 -0.40 -20.50
N ALA A 167 -18.40 -0.85 -21.01
CA ALA A 167 -17.10 -0.30 -20.65
C ALA A 167 -17.00 1.20 -21.01
N ASP A 168 -17.42 1.58 -22.21
CA ASP A 168 -17.51 2.96 -22.69
C ASP A 168 -18.35 3.83 -21.75
N SER A 169 -19.51 3.32 -21.31
CA SER A 169 -20.41 4.07 -20.43
C SER A 169 -19.83 4.27 -19.02
N LEU A 170 -19.05 3.31 -18.53
CA LEU A 170 -18.33 3.43 -17.25
C LEU A 170 -17.18 4.43 -17.35
N VAL A 171 -16.40 4.40 -18.44
CA VAL A 171 -15.37 5.41 -18.73
C VAL A 171 -16.01 6.80 -18.83
N LYS A 172 -17.13 6.91 -19.55
CA LYS A 172 -17.91 8.14 -19.63
C LYS A 172 -18.36 8.63 -18.26
N SER A 173 -18.78 7.75 -17.35
CA SER A 173 -19.18 8.15 -15.99
C SER A 173 -18.03 8.82 -15.23
N ALA A 174 -16.79 8.34 -15.39
CA ALA A 174 -15.62 9.00 -14.80
C ALA A 174 -15.33 10.36 -15.47
N ALA A 175 -15.48 10.46 -16.79
CA ALA A 175 -15.35 11.73 -17.52
C ALA A 175 -16.41 12.75 -17.08
N ASP A 176 -17.69 12.37 -17.08
CA ASP A 176 -18.80 13.20 -16.63
C ASP A 176 -18.62 13.64 -15.16
N PHE A 177 -18.06 12.77 -14.30
CA PHE A 177 -17.71 13.12 -12.91
C PHE A 177 -16.64 14.22 -12.84
N SER A 178 -15.67 14.19 -13.74
CA SER A 178 -14.58 15.18 -13.79
C SER A 178 -15.04 16.58 -14.23
N GLU A 179 -16.13 16.67 -15.00
CA GLU A 179 -16.67 17.91 -15.56
C GLU A 179 -17.53 18.71 -14.56
N THR A 180 -17.91 18.11 -13.43
CA THR A 180 -18.76 18.76 -12.42
C THR A 180 -18.11 18.76 -11.03
N THR A 181 -18.34 19.82 -10.26
CA THR A 181 -18.03 19.90 -8.83
C THR A 181 -19.29 19.88 -7.96
N GLU A 182 -20.47 19.84 -8.58
CA GLU A 182 -21.75 19.90 -7.86
C GLU A 182 -22.03 18.59 -7.11
N PRO A 183 -22.14 18.61 -5.76
CA PRO A 183 -22.24 17.39 -4.97
C PRO A 183 -23.40 16.48 -5.37
N ASN A 184 -24.57 17.05 -5.68
CA ASN A 184 -25.76 16.28 -6.06
C ASN A 184 -25.58 15.58 -7.43
N GLN A 185 -24.94 16.25 -8.40
CA GLN A 185 -24.65 15.66 -9.71
C GLN A 185 -23.62 14.54 -9.57
N ARG A 186 -22.55 14.76 -8.80
CA ARG A 186 -21.55 13.71 -8.49
C ARG A 186 -22.18 12.49 -7.82
N GLN A 187 -23.12 12.69 -6.89
CA GLN A 187 -23.87 11.59 -6.27
C GLN A 187 -24.73 10.80 -7.27
N GLN A 188 -25.39 11.50 -8.21
CA GLN A 188 -26.16 10.86 -9.27
C GLN A 188 -25.27 10.00 -10.18
N ILE A 189 -24.09 10.51 -10.56
CA ILE A 189 -23.10 9.77 -11.36
C ILE A 189 -22.64 8.51 -10.63
N PHE A 190 -22.31 8.61 -9.33
CA PHE A 190 -21.97 7.42 -8.53
C PHE A 190 -23.11 6.39 -8.49
N ALA A 191 -24.36 6.84 -8.35
CA ALA A 191 -25.51 5.95 -8.32
C ALA A 191 -25.70 5.24 -9.67
N ALA A 192 -25.58 5.97 -10.78
CA ALA A 192 -25.67 5.41 -12.13
C ALA A 192 -24.57 4.37 -12.40
N ALA A 193 -23.31 4.69 -12.08
CA ALA A 193 -22.19 3.75 -12.25
C ALA A 193 -22.39 2.47 -11.42
N ARG A 194 -22.89 2.59 -10.17
CA ARG A 194 -23.22 1.42 -9.34
C ARG A 194 -24.35 0.58 -9.94
N GLN A 195 -25.37 1.22 -10.49
CA GLN A 195 -26.48 0.53 -11.14
C GLN A 195 -25.99 -0.27 -12.36
N GLN A 196 -25.07 0.26 -13.14
CA GLN A 196 -24.45 -0.44 -14.27
C GLN A 196 -23.71 -1.71 -13.83
N PHE A 197 -22.91 -1.65 -12.75
CA PHE A 197 -22.28 -2.85 -12.18
C PHE A 197 -23.30 -3.86 -11.64
N SER A 198 -24.38 -3.39 -11.04
CA SER A 198 -25.45 -4.25 -10.51
C SER A 198 -26.15 -5.04 -11.65
N GLN A 199 -26.37 -4.41 -12.81
CA GLN A 199 -26.98 -5.07 -13.99
C GLN A 199 -26.18 -6.27 -14.51
N VAL A 200 -24.87 -6.31 -14.27
CA VAL A 200 -24.00 -7.43 -14.65
C VAL A 200 -23.59 -8.31 -13.46
N GLY A 201 -24.26 -8.18 -12.32
CA GLY A 201 -24.00 -8.97 -11.12
C GLY A 201 -22.65 -8.68 -10.45
N ALA A 202 -22.05 -7.54 -10.76
CA ALA A 202 -20.68 -7.17 -10.36
C ALA A 202 -20.65 -6.04 -9.31
N GLU A 203 -21.73 -5.86 -8.56
CA GLU A 203 -21.80 -4.85 -7.51
C GLU A 203 -20.94 -5.21 -6.29
N ARG A 204 -20.25 -4.20 -5.73
CA ARG A 204 -19.54 -4.36 -4.47
C ARG A 204 -20.53 -4.26 -3.30
N LYS A 205 -20.69 -5.35 -2.53
CA LYS A 205 -21.60 -5.38 -1.38
C LYS A 205 -21.11 -4.44 -0.25
N PRO A 206 -21.98 -3.54 0.29
CA PRO A 206 -21.63 -2.71 1.44
C PRO A 206 -21.46 -3.59 2.70
N GLY A 207 -20.23 -3.76 3.19
CA GLY A 207 -20.00 -4.55 4.42
C GLY A 207 -18.57 -5.02 4.63
N GLN A 208 -17.81 -5.23 3.56
CA GLN A 208 -16.36 -5.48 3.62
C GLN A 208 -15.62 -4.14 3.76
N ARG A 209 -15.60 -3.58 4.97
CA ARG A 209 -14.93 -2.31 5.27
C ARG A 209 -13.56 -2.54 5.91
N SER A 210 -12.61 -3.07 5.15
CA SER A 210 -11.19 -2.96 5.48
C SER A 210 -10.72 -1.51 5.25
N LEU A 211 -9.76 -1.07 6.05
CA LEU A 211 -9.07 0.21 5.83
C LEU A 211 -8.48 0.24 4.42
N TYR A 212 -8.69 1.35 3.70
CA TYR A 212 -8.31 1.57 2.30
C TYR A 212 -9.05 0.76 1.23
N ALA A 213 -10.10 -0.01 1.58
CA ALA A 213 -10.95 -0.61 0.57
C ALA A 213 -11.85 0.43 -0.13
N ALA A 214 -11.64 0.65 -1.43
CA ALA A 214 -12.48 1.57 -2.21
C ALA A 214 -13.91 1.01 -2.43
N VAL A 215 -14.93 1.73 -1.94
CA VAL A 215 -16.34 1.35 -2.15
C VAL A 215 -16.98 2.15 -3.29
N ASN A 216 -16.44 3.33 -3.60
CA ASN A 216 -16.89 4.12 -4.74
C ASN A 216 -16.26 3.57 -6.03
N PRO A 217 -17.00 3.56 -7.16
CA PRO A 217 -16.45 3.11 -8.44
C PRO A 217 -15.48 4.12 -9.06
N ILE A 218 -15.60 5.40 -8.71
CA ILE A 218 -14.77 6.49 -9.21
C ILE A 218 -14.02 7.11 -8.03
N ALA A 219 -12.77 7.45 -8.25
CA ALA A 219 -11.91 8.19 -7.33
C ALA A 219 -11.32 9.42 -8.02
N GLU A 220 -10.86 10.37 -7.22
CA GLU A 220 -10.37 11.68 -7.66
C GLU A 220 -9.18 12.07 -6.80
N GLU A 221 -8.11 12.49 -7.47
CA GLU A 221 -6.98 13.19 -6.87
C GLU A 221 -6.99 14.66 -7.26
N CYS A 222 -6.71 15.53 -6.30
CA CYS A 222 -6.75 16.98 -6.49
C CYS A 222 -5.35 17.57 -6.39
N PHE A 223 -5.04 18.49 -7.28
CA PHE A 223 -3.76 19.18 -7.33
C PHE A 223 -3.93 20.67 -7.15
N ARG A 224 -2.96 21.28 -6.49
CA ARG A 224 -2.89 22.70 -6.26
C ARG A 224 -1.74 23.31 -7.03
N ASP A 225 -1.99 24.48 -7.60
CA ASP A 225 -0.90 25.31 -8.09
C ASP A 225 -0.22 25.97 -6.88
N CYS A 226 1.05 25.65 -6.70
CA CYS A 226 1.83 26.08 -5.55
C CYS A 226 3.30 26.19 -5.95
N ARG A 227 3.91 27.34 -5.71
CA ARG A 227 5.36 27.46 -5.72
C ARG A 227 5.87 27.13 -4.32
N PHE A 228 6.41 25.93 -4.16
CA PHE A 228 7.04 25.48 -2.92
C PHE A 228 8.53 25.24 -3.14
N GLU A 229 9.37 25.99 -2.44
CA GLU A 229 10.82 25.84 -2.44
C GLU A 229 11.28 25.80 -0.99
N ILE A 230 12.14 24.84 -0.63
CA ILE A 230 12.72 24.73 0.70
C ILE A 230 14.23 24.57 0.59
N SER A 231 15.00 25.18 1.49
CA SER A 231 16.45 25.00 1.45
C SER A 231 16.86 23.59 1.88
N GLU A 232 17.90 23.05 1.26
CA GLU A 232 18.50 21.76 1.68
C GLU A 232 18.93 21.83 3.15
N THR A 233 19.50 22.95 3.62
CA THR A 233 19.88 23.14 5.02
C THR A 233 18.70 22.97 5.99
N LEU A 234 17.53 23.52 5.65
CA LEU A 234 16.33 23.38 6.49
C LEU A 234 15.78 21.95 6.50
N LEU A 235 15.83 21.25 5.37
CA LEU A 235 15.44 19.84 5.28
C LEU A 235 16.42 18.91 5.99
N ASP A 236 17.72 19.13 5.80
CA ASP A 236 18.81 18.34 6.39
C ASP A 236 18.87 18.48 7.92
N GLU A 237 18.25 19.52 8.50
CA GLU A 237 18.03 19.62 9.94
C GLU A 237 17.27 18.40 10.46
N VAL A 238 16.29 17.88 9.71
CA VAL A 238 15.57 16.64 10.12
C VAL A 238 16.51 15.44 10.13
N ALA A 239 17.28 15.26 9.05
CA ALA A 239 18.22 14.13 8.94
C ALA A 239 19.34 14.21 10.00
N THR A 240 19.76 15.41 10.38
CA THR A 240 20.86 15.65 11.32
C THR A 240 20.38 15.56 12.76
N GLU A 241 19.34 16.30 13.14
CA GLU A 241 18.85 16.35 14.52
C GLU A 241 18.13 15.06 14.91
N ALA A 242 17.40 14.42 13.98
CA ALA A 242 16.73 13.15 14.21
C ALA A 242 17.54 11.93 13.73
N GLU A 243 18.85 12.08 13.50
CA GLU A 243 19.75 10.98 13.13
C GLU A 243 19.56 9.75 14.05
N PRO A 244 19.51 9.87 15.40
CA PRO A 244 19.28 8.71 16.27
C PRO A 244 17.98 7.98 15.97
N TRP A 245 16.91 8.71 15.68
CA TRP A 245 15.59 8.14 15.38
C TRP A 245 15.56 7.45 14.00
N ILE A 246 16.24 8.02 13.01
CA ILE A 246 16.40 7.42 11.68
C ILE A 246 17.25 6.15 11.77
N ASP A 247 18.31 6.18 12.57
CA ASP A 247 19.12 5.02 12.90
C ASP A 247 18.31 3.92 13.59
N PHE A 248 17.41 4.31 14.50
CA PHE A 248 16.51 3.36 15.16
C PHE A 248 15.55 2.70 14.16
N TRP A 249 15.01 3.46 13.20
CA TRP A 249 14.24 2.89 12.09
C TRP A 249 15.08 1.88 11.28
N ARG A 250 16.31 2.23 10.89
CA ARG A 250 17.19 1.36 10.10
C ARG A 250 17.55 0.08 10.84
N ASP A 251 17.93 0.18 12.11
CA ASP A 251 18.23 -0.96 12.97
C ASP A 251 16.99 -1.84 13.17
N ASN A 252 15.82 -1.23 13.38
CA ASN A 252 14.56 -1.94 13.52
C ASN A 252 14.23 -2.73 12.24
N TYR A 253 14.38 -2.11 11.08
CA TYR A 253 14.20 -2.78 9.80
C TYR A 253 15.10 -4.01 9.72
N ALA A 254 16.42 -3.82 9.91
CA ALA A 254 17.40 -4.89 9.79
C ALA A 254 17.14 -6.04 10.78
N PHE A 255 16.77 -5.70 12.01
CA PHE A 255 16.33 -6.67 13.01
C PHE A 255 15.08 -7.45 12.55
N VAL A 256 14.02 -6.76 12.12
CA VAL A 256 12.77 -7.37 11.68
C VAL A 256 13.01 -8.28 10.47
N ALA A 257 13.76 -7.80 9.48
CA ALA A 257 14.16 -8.58 8.32
C ALA A 257 14.93 -9.85 8.72
N SER A 258 15.86 -9.78 9.68
CA SER A 258 16.56 -10.98 10.17
C SER A 258 15.61 -12.04 10.76
N ARG A 259 14.54 -11.61 11.44
CA ARG A 259 13.53 -12.52 12.00
C ARG A 259 12.63 -13.11 10.92
N VAL A 260 12.29 -12.31 9.90
CA VAL A 260 11.58 -12.78 8.71
C VAL A 260 12.41 -13.83 7.98
N ALA A 261 13.68 -13.53 7.69
CA ALA A 261 14.61 -14.47 7.05
C ALA A 261 14.72 -15.79 7.84
N ALA A 262 14.90 -15.72 9.17
CA ALA A 262 14.95 -16.90 10.02
C ALA A 262 13.66 -17.74 9.95
N GLY A 263 12.48 -17.08 10.00
CA GLY A 263 11.20 -17.76 9.87
C GLY A 263 11.00 -18.45 8.52
N LEU A 264 11.38 -17.78 7.42
CA LEU A 264 11.34 -18.36 6.08
C LEU A 264 12.33 -19.52 5.91
N ARG A 265 13.53 -19.38 6.48
CA ARG A 265 14.56 -20.41 6.46
C ARG A 265 14.07 -21.68 7.14
N MET A 266 13.43 -21.56 8.30
CA MET A 266 12.82 -22.70 9.00
C MET A 266 11.79 -23.44 8.14
N VAL A 267 11.00 -22.73 7.32
CA VAL A 267 10.05 -23.37 6.40
C VAL A 267 10.81 -24.16 5.33
N LEU A 268 11.84 -23.57 4.72
CA LEU A 268 12.62 -24.23 3.67
C LEU A 268 13.40 -25.45 4.20
N GLU A 269 14.06 -25.32 5.35
CA GLU A 269 14.77 -26.41 6.03
C GLU A 269 13.84 -27.56 6.41
N LYS A 270 12.61 -27.26 6.86
CA LYS A 270 11.61 -28.29 7.19
C LYS A 270 11.16 -29.10 5.97
N VAL A 271 11.24 -28.54 4.76
CA VAL A 271 10.99 -29.29 3.52
C VAL A 271 12.15 -30.24 3.20
N GLY A 272 13.35 -30.02 3.77
CA GLY A 272 14.49 -30.92 3.64
C GLY A 272 15.22 -30.82 2.30
N LYS A 273 15.06 -29.70 1.57
CA LYS A 273 15.74 -29.43 0.30
C LYS A 273 16.58 -28.15 0.39
N SER A 274 17.68 -28.11 -0.35
CA SER A 274 18.57 -26.94 -0.42
C SER A 274 17.99 -25.78 -1.24
N ALA A 275 17.10 -26.09 -2.19
CA ALA A 275 16.35 -25.12 -2.97
C ALA A 275 14.99 -25.70 -3.39
N LEU A 276 14.03 -24.82 -3.68
CA LEU A 276 12.68 -25.16 -4.14
C LEU A 276 12.24 -24.22 -5.25
N PRO A 277 11.47 -24.66 -6.25
CA PRO A 277 10.79 -23.74 -7.15
C PRO A 277 9.90 -22.76 -6.38
N LEU A 278 9.80 -21.50 -6.84
CA LEU A 278 9.01 -20.47 -6.15
C LEU A 278 7.56 -20.92 -5.84
N PRO A 279 6.79 -21.50 -6.78
CA PRO A 279 5.44 -21.98 -6.47
C PRO A 279 5.41 -23.06 -5.37
N ALA A 280 6.41 -23.95 -5.31
CA ALA A 280 6.51 -24.96 -4.25
C ALA A 280 6.80 -24.33 -2.88
N PHE A 281 7.68 -23.33 -2.85
CA PHE A 281 7.99 -22.61 -1.62
C PHE A 281 6.77 -21.82 -1.11
N LEU A 282 6.07 -21.09 -1.99
CA LEU A 282 4.84 -20.38 -1.62
C LEU A 282 3.79 -21.33 -1.03
N ARG A 283 3.58 -22.51 -1.63
CA ARG A 283 2.69 -23.54 -1.11
C ARG A 283 3.16 -24.13 0.23
N ALA A 284 4.46 -24.31 0.42
CA ALA A 284 5.03 -24.74 1.70
C ALA A 284 4.78 -23.72 2.81
N CYS A 285 4.92 -22.42 2.50
CA CYS A 285 4.60 -21.33 3.41
C CYS A 285 3.09 -21.30 3.73
N GLU A 286 2.20 -21.45 2.75
CA GLU A 286 0.75 -21.57 2.98
C GLU A 286 0.41 -22.74 3.90
N THR A 287 1.03 -23.91 3.69
CA THR A 287 0.87 -25.10 4.55
C THR A 287 1.35 -24.82 5.98
N ALA A 288 2.39 -24.00 6.13
CA ALA A 288 2.88 -23.51 7.42
C ALA A 288 2.03 -22.36 8.02
N LYS A 289 0.86 -22.05 7.44
CA LYS A 289 -0.02 -20.92 7.81
C LYS A 289 0.65 -19.55 7.66
N LEU A 290 1.55 -19.43 6.68
CA LEU A 290 2.31 -18.24 6.36
C LEU A 290 2.11 -17.86 4.87
N PRO A 291 0.91 -17.48 4.42
CA PRO A 291 0.67 -17.14 3.02
C PRO A 291 1.43 -15.87 2.61
N LEU A 292 2.55 -16.00 1.89
CA LEU A 292 3.42 -14.86 1.56
C LEU A 292 2.80 -13.89 0.54
N THR A 293 1.93 -14.39 -0.35
CA THR A 293 1.16 -13.56 -1.28
C THR A 293 0.05 -12.77 -0.58
N GLY A 294 -0.31 -13.18 0.65
CA GLY A 294 -1.23 -12.51 1.56
C GLY A 294 -0.53 -11.94 2.80
N PRO A 295 -1.09 -12.08 4.01
CA PRO A 295 -0.57 -11.40 5.20
C PRO A 295 0.68 -12.04 5.82
N GLY A 296 1.14 -13.21 5.37
CA GLY A 296 2.15 -14.00 6.06
C GLY A 296 3.47 -13.26 6.32
N LEU A 297 4.03 -12.63 5.28
CA LEU A 297 5.29 -11.89 5.39
C LEU A 297 5.18 -10.70 6.35
N VAL A 298 4.08 -9.94 6.22
CA VAL A 298 3.77 -8.80 7.09
C VAL A 298 3.54 -9.26 8.53
N GLY A 299 2.87 -10.40 8.74
CA GLY A 299 2.63 -10.98 10.06
C GLY A 299 3.92 -11.35 10.80
N LEU A 300 4.91 -11.93 10.11
CA LEU A 300 6.25 -12.14 10.69
C LEU A 300 6.90 -10.83 11.13
N ALA A 301 6.80 -9.80 10.29
CA ALA A 301 7.35 -8.49 10.60
C ALA A 301 6.64 -7.83 11.80
N VAL A 302 5.31 -7.93 11.89
CA VAL A 302 4.52 -7.47 13.06
C VAL A 302 5.00 -8.16 14.33
N MET A 303 5.16 -9.48 14.31
CA MET A 303 5.60 -10.23 15.50
C MET A 303 6.99 -9.77 15.97
N ALA A 304 7.95 -9.64 15.06
CA ALA A 304 9.29 -9.16 15.39
C ALA A 304 9.27 -7.71 15.92
N PHE A 305 8.42 -6.85 15.35
CA PHE A 305 8.30 -5.46 15.81
C PHE A 305 7.81 -5.34 17.26
N GLN A 306 6.93 -6.25 17.72
CA GLN A 306 6.45 -6.23 19.10
C GLN A 306 7.58 -6.41 20.13
N GLU A 307 8.63 -7.17 19.80
CA GLU A 307 9.82 -7.31 20.66
C GLU A 307 10.51 -5.95 20.87
N ILE A 308 10.70 -5.21 19.78
CA ILE A 308 11.31 -3.88 19.78
C ILE A 308 10.40 -2.87 20.50
N LYS A 309 9.08 -2.94 20.28
CA LYS A 309 8.12 -2.09 21.01
C LYS A 309 8.20 -2.31 22.51
N ALA A 310 8.23 -3.57 22.95
CA ALA A 310 8.33 -3.90 24.37
C ALA A 310 9.62 -3.34 24.98
N ALA A 311 10.77 -3.59 24.33
CA ALA A 311 12.06 -3.15 24.80
C ALA A 311 12.20 -1.61 24.86
N PHE A 312 11.71 -0.88 23.85
CA PHE A 312 11.76 0.58 23.87
C PHE A 312 10.81 1.18 24.93
N ARG A 313 9.63 0.59 25.13
CA ARG A 313 8.70 1.01 26.19
C ARG A 313 9.32 0.89 27.58
N GLU A 314 10.08 -0.18 27.85
CA GLU A 314 10.81 -0.32 29.12
C GLU A 314 11.83 0.82 29.31
N ARG A 315 12.55 1.20 28.24
CA ARG A 315 13.49 2.34 28.28
C ARG A 315 12.81 3.67 28.55
N LEU A 316 11.59 3.87 28.06
CA LEU A 316 10.83 5.10 28.29
C LEU A 316 10.18 5.22 29.67
N LYS A 317 9.97 4.11 30.41
CA LYS A 317 9.27 4.11 31.70
C LYS A 317 9.77 5.14 32.71
N PRO A 318 11.08 5.35 32.91
CA PRO A 318 11.58 6.36 33.84
C PRO A 318 11.15 7.79 33.50
N HIS A 319 10.84 8.05 32.23
CA HIS A 319 10.49 9.36 31.68
C HIS A 319 8.98 9.57 31.50
N ALA A 320 8.16 8.57 31.83
CA ALA A 320 6.72 8.58 31.61
C ALA A 320 5.96 9.73 32.29
N HIS A 321 6.54 10.34 33.33
CA HIS A 321 5.95 11.44 34.09
C HIS A 321 6.18 12.82 33.43
N LEU A 322 7.09 12.93 32.47
CA LEU A 322 7.43 14.17 31.79
C LEU A 322 6.39 14.50 30.71
N ALA A 323 6.15 15.79 30.44
CA ALA A 323 5.32 16.19 29.29
C ALA A 323 6.07 16.04 27.95
N GLU A 324 7.40 16.23 27.97
CA GLU A 324 8.30 16.13 26.82
C GLU A 324 9.63 15.51 27.27
N TYR A 325 10.22 14.64 26.46
CA TYR A 325 11.49 13.99 26.68
C TYR A 325 12.36 14.06 25.43
N GLU A 326 13.62 14.46 25.61
CA GLU A 326 14.64 14.46 24.57
C GLU A 326 15.35 13.11 24.57
N LEU A 327 15.20 12.39 23.47
CA LEU A 327 15.83 11.09 23.28
C LEU A 327 17.34 11.28 23.11
N THR A 328 18.10 10.46 23.82
CA THR A 328 19.54 10.33 23.61
C THR A 328 19.83 9.34 22.48
N ALA A 329 21.07 9.34 21.98
CA ALA A 329 21.52 8.32 21.03
C ALA A 329 21.35 6.90 21.62
N ALA A 330 21.69 6.71 22.91
CA ALA A 330 21.55 5.43 23.60
C ALA A 330 20.09 4.96 23.74
N ASP A 331 19.12 5.87 23.80
CA ASP A 331 17.70 5.52 23.80
C ASP A 331 17.29 4.88 22.47
N CYS A 332 17.86 5.36 21.36
CA CYS A 332 17.50 4.95 19.99
C CYS A 332 18.35 3.78 19.47
N HIS A 333 19.63 3.71 19.86
CA HIS A 333 20.59 2.69 19.42
C HIS A 333 20.49 1.37 20.20
N PHE A 334 19.48 1.21 21.04
CA PHE A 334 19.37 -0.01 21.84
C PHE A 334 19.23 -1.30 21.02
N VAL A 335 18.69 -1.21 19.80
CA VAL A 335 18.48 -2.39 18.95
C VAL A 335 19.85 -2.99 18.58
N ARG A 336 20.77 -2.17 18.06
CA ARG A 336 22.15 -2.59 17.76
C ARG A 336 22.95 -3.02 18.99
N GLU A 337 22.63 -2.52 20.17
CA GLU A 337 23.33 -2.89 21.42
C GLU A 337 22.83 -4.23 22.00
N ASN A 338 21.52 -4.49 21.93
CA ASN A 338 20.88 -5.56 22.68
C ASN A 338 20.51 -6.78 21.84
N PHE A 339 20.50 -6.66 20.50
CA PHE A 339 20.05 -7.73 19.61
C PHE A 339 21.09 -8.07 18.55
N SER A 340 21.20 -9.36 18.24
CA SER A 340 21.98 -9.86 17.11
C SER A 340 21.10 -9.96 15.86
N TYR A 341 21.55 -9.30 14.79
CA TYR A 341 20.93 -9.30 13.47
C TYR A 341 21.97 -8.90 12.41
N GLN A 342 21.72 -9.26 11.15
CA GLN A 342 22.55 -8.86 10.03
C GLN A 342 22.21 -7.42 9.62
N LYS A 343 23.22 -6.58 9.49
CA LYS A 343 23.08 -5.24 8.91
C LYS A 343 23.13 -5.31 7.39
N PHE A 344 22.29 -4.52 6.76
CA PHE A 344 22.19 -4.32 5.32
C PHE A 344 21.51 -2.97 5.08
N ASP A 345 21.54 -2.46 3.85
CA ASP A 345 21.08 -1.09 3.55
C ASP A 345 19.82 -1.07 2.67
N GLU A 346 19.55 -2.15 1.92
CA GLU A 346 18.42 -2.31 1.02
C GLU A 346 17.07 -1.95 1.69
N PHE A 347 16.41 -0.92 1.18
CA PHE A 347 15.15 -0.34 1.63
C PHE A 347 15.10 0.15 3.09
N THR A 348 16.25 0.27 3.77
CA THR A 348 16.27 0.62 5.20
C THR A 348 16.02 2.09 5.47
N PHE A 349 16.21 2.98 4.49
CA PHE A 349 15.97 4.41 4.66
C PHE A 349 14.48 4.74 4.49
N PRO A 350 13.88 5.55 5.39
CA PRO A 350 12.46 5.84 5.34
C PRO A 350 12.12 6.97 4.35
N SER A 351 10.86 6.99 3.93
CA SER A 351 10.18 8.21 3.52
C SER A 351 9.57 8.84 4.77
N GLY A 352 9.74 10.14 4.97
CA GLY A 352 9.16 10.87 6.11
C GLY A 352 7.99 11.75 5.70
N ASP A 353 6.91 11.69 6.47
CA ASP A 353 5.86 12.72 6.49
C ASP A 353 6.24 13.77 7.53
N LEU A 354 6.48 14.98 7.07
CA LEU A 354 7.07 16.08 7.85
C LEU A 354 6.09 17.25 7.94
N GLN A 355 6.03 17.87 9.12
CA GLN A 355 5.27 19.10 9.35
C GLN A 355 6.16 20.14 10.03
N LEU A 356 5.89 21.42 9.76
CA LEU A 356 6.48 22.54 10.47
C LEU A 356 5.44 23.14 11.41
N ALA A 357 5.79 23.25 12.69
CA ALA A 357 5.03 24.01 13.67
C ALA A 357 5.65 25.40 13.83
N ALA A 358 4.92 26.44 13.43
CA ALA A 358 5.33 27.83 13.55
C ALA A 358 4.13 28.78 13.44
N LYS A 359 4.26 30.01 13.95
CA LYS A 359 3.17 30.99 13.89
C LYS A 359 2.88 31.52 12.48
N SER A 360 3.92 31.57 11.63
CA SER A 360 3.85 32.08 10.26
C SER A 360 5.09 31.65 9.47
N GLN A 361 5.07 31.86 8.15
CA GLN A 361 6.25 31.70 7.31
C GLN A 361 7.41 32.60 7.78
N ASP A 362 7.14 33.85 8.18
CA ASP A 362 8.19 34.75 8.71
C ASP A 362 8.83 34.21 9.99
N ALA A 363 8.07 33.52 10.85
CA ALA A 363 8.63 32.86 12.03
C ALA A 363 9.60 31.73 11.64
N ILE A 364 9.27 30.96 10.59
CA ILE A 364 10.15 29.93 10.04
C ILE A 364 11.46 30.58 9.55
N LEU A 365 11.36 31.68 8.79
CA LEU A 365 12.53 32.41 8.28
C LEU A 365 13.43 33.00 9.39
N ARG A 366 12.88 33.25 10.58
CA ARG A 366 13.63 33.68 11.77
C ARG A 366 14.18 32.53 12.63
N GLY A 367 13.94 31.27 12.27
CA GLY A 367 14.36 30.12 13.07
C GLY A 367 13.44 29.76 14.23
N GLU A 368 12.22 30.32 14.27
CA GLU A 368 11.20 30.15 15.32
C GLU A 368 10.20 29.04 14.91
N TYR A 369 10.67 27.81 14.81
CA TYR A 369 9.86 26.66 14.40
C TYR A 369 10.28 25.37 15.12
N ARG A 370 9.46 24.33 14.98
CA ARG A 370 9.85 22.94 15.24
C ARG A 370 9.46 22.05 14.06
N TRP A 371 10.31 21.08 13.77
CA TRP A 371 9.96 19.97 12.89
C TRP A 371 9.15 18.93 13.63
N ILE A 372 8.23 18.28 12.93
CA ILE A 372 7.47 17.14 13.42
C ILE A 372 7.55 16.06 12.36
N VAL A 373 8.08 14.89 12.74
CA VAL A 373 7.93 13.66 11.97
C VAL A 373 6.54 13.10 12.31
N SER A 374 5.58 13.27 11.40
CA SER A 374 4.23 12.73 11.56
C SER A 374 4.24 11.21 11.50
N GLU A 375 4.93 10.66 10.51
CA GLU A 375 5.02 9.23 10.25
C GLU A 375 6.29 8.92 9.42
N LEU A 376 6.85 7.73 9.63
CA LEU A 376 7.89 7.17 8.77
C LEU A 376 7.31 5.99 7.98
N HIS A 377 7.58 5.97 6.69
CA HIS A 377 7.10 5.00 5.72
C HIS A 377 8.26 4.28 5.04
N PRO A 378 8.05 3.09 4.44
CA PRO A 378 8.98 2.56 3.46
C PRO A 378 9.20 3.58 2.32
N ALA A 379 10.43 3.65 1.77
CA ALA A 379 10.76 4.53 0.64
C ALA A 379 9.78 4.38 -0.54
N ALA A 380 9.30 3.16 -0.80
CA ALA A 380 8.33 2.86 -1.85
C ALA A 380 6.97 3.57 -1.67
N ALA A 381 6.63 4.09 -0.49
CA ALA A 381 5.39 4.83 -0.26
C ALA A 381 5.31 6.17 -1.01
N THR A 382 6.45 6.70 -1.48
CA THR A 382 6.49 7.85 -2.40
C THR A 382 6.02 7.53 -3.80
N LEU A 383 5.91 6.23 -4.12
CA LEU A 383 5.42 5.72 -5.41
C LEU A 383 3.92 5.45 -5.42
N HIS A 384 3.23 5.80 -4.33
CA HIS A 384 1.78 5.79 -4.27
C HIS A 384 1.23 7.12 -4.77
N HIS A 385 -0.08 7.14 -4.95
CA HIS A 385 -0.86 8.35 -4.94
C HIS A 385 -0.58 9.31 -6.10
N CYS A 386 -1.20 10.48 -5.98
CA CYS A 386 -0.88 11.65 -6.78
C CYS A 386 0.61 12.03 -6.75
N MET A 387 1.37 11.59 -5.73
CA MET A 387 2.80 11.88 -5.58
C MET A 387 3.57 11.39 -6.81
N TYR A 388 3.44 10.12 -7.19
CA TYR A 388 4.15 9.61 -8.37
C TYR A 388 3.59 10.15 -9.69
N TRP A 389 2.27 10.18 -9.86
CA TRP A 389 1.62 10.56 -11.13
C TRP A 389 1.90 12.01 -11.53
N SER A 390 1.99 12.90 -10.55
CA SER A 390 2.27 14.32 -10.78
C SER A 390 3.74 14.69 -10.62
N CYS A 391 4.62 13.71 -10.42
CA CYS A 391 6.04 13.98 -10.26
C CYS A 391 6.59 14.69 -11.51
N PRO A 392 7.12 15.92 -11.37
CA PRO A 392 7.64 16.67 -12.50
C PRO A 392 8.97 16.12 -13.02
N ASP A 393 9.67 15.31 -12.23
CA ASP A 393 10.97 14.72 -12.55
C ASP A 393 11.06 13.27 -12.05
N HIS A 394 10.53 12.35 -12.85
CA HIS A 394 10.63 10.91 -12.55
C HIS A 394 12.07 10.40 -12.53
N ALA A 395 13.00 11.04 -13.25
CA ALA A 395 14.38 10.59 -13.33
C ALA A 395 15.12 10.88 -12.01
N ALA A 396 14.95 12.07 -11.44
CA ALA A 396 15.49 12.42 -10.14
C ALA A 396 14.90 11.53 -9.02
N LEU A 397 13.58 11.31 -9.03
CA LEU A 397 12.92 10.42 -8.07
C LEU A 397 13.43 8.97 -8.20
N SER A 398 13.58 8.47 -9.42
CA SER A 398 14.17 7.15 -9.68
C SER A 398 15.59 7.06 -9.13
N GLY A 399 16.44 8.05 -9.43
CA GLY A 399 17.81 8.11 -8.92
C GLY A 399 17.89 8.08 -7.38
N ALA A 400 17.04 8.85 -6.70
CA ALA A 400 16.96 8.85 -5.24
C ALA A 400 16.52 7.46 -4.69
N LEU A 401 15.53 6.83 -5.31
CA LEU A 401 15.05 5.50 -4.91
C LEU A 401 16.08 4.39 -5.18
N GLN A 402 16.90 4.51 -6.22
CA GLN A 402 17.97 3.55 -6.51
C GLN A 402 19.02 3.52 -5.38
N LEU A 403 19.27 4.65 -4.72
CA LEU A 403 20.14 4.68 -3.54
C LEU A 403 19.58 3.81 -2.40
N SER A 404 18.25 3.77 -2.25
CA SER A 404 17.60 2.93 -1.22
C SER A 404 17.80 1.44 -1.48
N THR A 405 18.00 0.98 -2.72
CA THR A 405 18.21 -0.44 -3.01
C THR A 405 19.68 -0.86 -2.96
N SER A 406 20.60 0.10 -2.78
CA SER A 406 22.06 -0.14 -2.88
C SER A 406 22.46 -0.88 -4.17
N GLY A 407 21.73 -0.61 -5.26
CA GLY A 407 21.92 -1.26 -6.56
C GLY A 407 21.54 -2.75 -6.62
N LYS A 408 20.94 -3.33 -5.56
CA LYS A 408 20.55 -4.74 -5.52
C LYS A 408 19.21 -4.96 -6.24
N PRO A 409 19.03 -6.11 -6.91
CA PRO A 409 17.74 -6.48 -7.47
C PRO A 409 16.76 -6.89 -6.38
N PHE A 410 15.48 -6.74 -6.67
CA PHE A 410 14.37 -7.24 -5.85
C PHE A 410 13.24 -7.73 -6.75
N PHE A 411 12.30 -8.49 -6.21
CA PHE A 411 11.27 -9.13 -7.02
C PHE A 411 9.86 -8.96 -6.43
N HIS A 412 8.87 -9.01 -7.33
CA HIS A 412 7.45 -9.15 -7.01
C HIS A 412 7.02 -10.59 -7.25
N PHE A 413 6.52 -11.25 -6.21
CA PHE A 413 6.12 -12.66 -6.23
C PHE A 413 4.61 -12.86 -6.13
N GLY A 414 3.83 -11.82 -6.44
CA GLY A 414 2.37 -11.86 -6.31
C GLY A 414 1.84 -11.42 -4.95
N PHE A 415 2.64 -10.73 -4.14
CA PHE A 415 2.12 -10.05 -2.95
C PHE A 415 1.02 -9.07 -3.37
N PHE A 416 -0.17 -9.29 -2.84
CA PHE A 416 -1.28 -8.38 -3.07
C PHE A 416 -1.82 -7.98 -1.71
N ALA A 417 -1.50 -6.76 -1.27
CA ALA A 417 -2.25 -6.16 -0.19
C ALA A 417 -3.72 -6.20 -0.61
N ALA A 418 -4.57 -6.89 0.15
CA ALA A 418 -5.96 -7.21 -0.19
C ALA A 418 -6.87 -6.01 -0.55
N ASP A 419 -6.34 -4.77 -0.50
CA ASP A 419 -7.03 -3.50 -0.65
C ASP A 419 -6.24 -2.49 -1.51
N PHE A 420 -5.32 -2.90 -2.39
CA PHE A 420 -4.73 -1.91 -3.31
C PHE A 420 -5.81 -1.30 -4.20
N THR A 421 -6.08 -0.02 -3.95
CA THR A 421 -6.90 0.83 -4.79
C THR A 421 -6.07 1.29 -5.97
N ALA A 422 -6.70 1.92 -6.95
CA ALA A 422 -5.93 2.56 -8.01
C ALA A 422 -4.96 3.60 -7.39
N HIS A 423 -5.40 4.31 -6.36
CA HIS A 423 -4.62 5.32 -5.65
C HIS A 423 -3.45 4.78 -4.80
N THR A 424 -3.56 3.58 -4.22
CA THR A 424 -2.50 2.99 -3.36
C THR A 424 -1.61 1.98 -4.10
N THR A 425 -1.81 1.81 -5.40
CA THR A 425 -0.98 0.91 -6.23
C THR A 425 0.44 1.45 -6.36
N VAL A 426 1.43 0.66 -5.95
CA VAL A 426 2.85 1.06 -5.92
C VAL A 426 3.50 0.98 -7.31
N ARG A 427 4.02 2.09 -7.82
CA ARG A 427 4.64 2.19 -9.16
C ARG A 427 6.12 1.78 -9.18
N ILE A 428 6.47 0.72 -8.44
CA ILE A 428 7.87 0.29 -8.21
C ILE A 428 8.59 -0.12 -9.50
N PHE A 429 7.89 -0.77 -10.44
CA PHE A 429 8.48 -1.20 -11.72
C PHE A 429 8.73 -0.06 -12.70
N ASP A 430 7.99 1.05 -12.58
CA ASP A 430 8.26 2.24 -13.38
C ASP A 430 9.38 3.08 -12.78
N ALA A 431 9.45 3.14 -11.45
CA ALA A 431 10.49 3.89 -10.74
C ALA A 431 11.85 3.17 -10.72
N LEU A 432 11.89 1.84 -10.70
CA LEU A 432 13.13 1.05 -10.61
C LEU A 432 13.16 -0.09 -11.64
N PRO A 433 13.06 0.20 -12.95
CA PRO A 433 12.90 -0.81 -13.99
C PRO A 433 14.12 -1.72 -14.16
N GLN A 434 15.32 -1.31 -13.73
CA GLN A 434 16.52 -2.13 -13.83
C GLN A 434 16.69 -3.10 -12.66
N GLN A 435 16.16 -2.78 -11.48
CA GLN A 435 16.29 -3.58 -10.26
C GLN A 435 15.07 -4.49 -10.01
N ALA A 436 13.88 -4.07 -10.45
CA ALA A 436 12.63 -4.77 -10.19
C ALA A 436 12.43 -5.96 -11.15
N VAL A 437 12.19 -7.14 -10.59
CA VAL A 437 11.89 -8.37 -11.34
C VAL A 437 10.47 -8.85 -11.07
N PHE A 438 9.68 -9.07 -12.11
CA PHE A 438 8.33 -9.61 -11.99
C PHE A 438 8.37 -11.13 -12.04
N ALA A 439 8.17 -11.79 -10.89
CA ALA A 439 8.22 -13.24 -10.70
C ALA A 439 6.88 -13.76 -10.15
N SER A 440 5.76 -13.44 -10.82
CA SER A 440 4.41 -13.73 -10.34
C SER A 440 3.55 -14.42 -11.41
N PRO A 441 2.57 -15.27 -11.03
CA PRO A 441 1.64 -15.87 -11.99
C PRO A 441 0.59 -14.90 -12.55
N GLN A 442 0.45 -13.71 -11.93
CA GLN A 442 -0.46 -12.66 -12.38
C GLN A 442 -0.04 -12.09 -13.74
N ARG A 443 -0.98 -11.53 -14.51
CA ARG A 443 -0.67 -10.75 -15.71
C ARG A 443 0.13 -9.49 -15.35
N GLY A 444 1.40 -9.42 -15.72
CA GLY A 444 2.25 -8.23 -15.58
C GLY A 444 2.20 -7.30 -16.81
N ASN A 445 2.83 -6.12 -16.71
CA ASN A 445 3.06 -5.27 -17.88
C ASN A 445 4.11 -5.93 -18.81
N PRO A 446 3.86 -6.08 -20.13
CA PRO A 446 4.79 -6.70 -21.06
C PRO A 446 6.19 -6.04 -21.12
N ARG A 447 6.32 -4.78 -20.69
CA ARG A 447 7.59 -4.04 -20.67
C ARG A 447 8.48 -4.37 -19.47
N TRP A 448 7.96 -5.03 -18.44
CA TRP A 448 8.72 -5.32 -17.23
C TRP A 448 9.66 -6.50 -17.44
N HIS A 449 10.83 -6.44 -16.80
CA HIS A 449 11.70 -7.59 -16.69
C HIS A 449 10.98 -8.68 -15.88
N SER A 450 10.58 -9.75 -16.56
CA SER A 450 9.74 -10.81 -16.00
C SER A 450 10.42 -12.16 -16.11
N VAL A 451 10.28 -12.98 -15.07
CA VAL A 451 10.68 -14.38 -15.06
C VAL A 451 9.50 -15.25 -14.67
N LEU A 452 9.37 -16.43 -15.30
CA LEU A 452 8.29 -17.35 -14.94
C LEU A 452 8.53 -17.89 -13.51
N PRO A 453 7.55 -17.85 -12.60
CA PRO A 453 7.69 -18.40 -11.25
C PRO A 453 8.22 -19.84 -11.26
N ALA A 454 7.75 -20.67 -12.19
CA ALA A 454 8.20 -22.05 -12.29
C ALA A 454 9.67 -22.24 -12.72
N GLN A 455 10.30 -21.21 -13.29
CA GLN A 455 11.72 -21.19 -13.69
C GLN A 455 12.63 -20.55 -12.62
N THR A 456 12.07 -20.18 -11.47
CA THR A 456 12.82 -19.56 -10.37
C THR A 456 12.98 -20.54 -9.22
N GLU A 457 14.08 -20.41 -8.49
CA GLU A 457 14.41 -21.20 -7.32
C GLU A 457 14.54 -20.29 -6.09
N VAL A 458 13.90 -20.69 -4.99
CA VAL A 458 14.08 -20.16 -3.65
C VAL A 458 15.16 -20.97 -2.95
N PHE A 459 16.13 -20.30 -2.35
CA PHE A 459 17.29 -20.92 -1.71
C PHE A 459 17.74 -20.13 -0.47
N ILE A 460 18.62 -20.73 0.33
CA ILE A 460 19.23 -20.10 1.51
C ILE A 460 20.62 -19.60 1.11
N GLU A 461 20.87 -18.31 1.30
CA GLU A 461 22.17 -17.66 1.11
C GLU A 461 23.16 -18.01 2.22
N GLN A 462 24.45 -17.71 2.01
CA GLN A 462 25.51 -17.99 2.99
C GLN A 462 25.27 -17.30 4.35
N ASP A 463 24.63 -16.14 4.34
CA ASP A 463 24.27 -15.37 5.53
C ASP A 463 22.98 -15.85 6.20
N GLY A 464 22.31 -16.85 5.62
CA GLY A 464 21.06 -17.41 6.10
C GLY A 464 19.80 -16.71 5.59
N ASP A 465 19.93 -15.73 4.69
CA ASP A 465 18.78 -15.09 4.05
C ASP A 465 18.06 -16.05 3.08
N VAL A 466 16.76 -15.82 2.86
CA VAL A 466 15.96 -16.59 1.91
C VAL A 466 15.73 -15.73 0.67
N ALA A 467 16.30 -16.17 -0.44
CA ALA A 467 16.39 -15.40 -1.67
C ALA A 467 15.82 -16.15 -2.87
N LEU A 468 15.58 -15.41 -3.95
CA LEU A 468 15.13 -15.92 -5.24
C LEU A 468 16.27 -15.84 -6.26
N ARG A 469 16.41 -16.86 -7.11
CA ARG A 469 17.29 -16.84 -8.27
C ARG A 469 16.62 -17.44 -9.51
N ALA A 470 17.11 -17.08 -10.70
CA ALA A 470 16.79 -17.76 -11.95
C ALA A 470 18.09 -18.00 -12.73
N ASN A 471 18.28 -19.21 -13.26
CA ASN A 471 19.49 -19.58 -14.02
C ASN A 471 20.80 -19.24 -13.28
N GLY A 472 20.82 -19.40 -11.95
CA GLY A 472 21.95 -19.07 -11.09
C GLY A 472 22.12 -17.57 -10.78
N GLN A 473 21.38 -16.67 -11.41
CA GLN A 473 21.40 -15.24 -11.13
C GLN A 473 20.50 -14.88 -9.95
N TYR A 474 21.05 -14.18 -8.96
CA TYR A 474 20.32 -13.64 -7.82
C TYR A 474 19.29 -12.58 -8.26
N LEU A 475 18.04 -12.70 -7.80
CA LEU A 475 16.93 -11.81 -8.14
C LEU A 475 16.43 -10.96 -6.96
N GLY A 476 16.88 -11.26 -5.73
CA GLY A 476 16.51 -10.52 -4.53
C GLY A 476 16.20 -11.39 -3.32
N SER A 477 15.99 -10.73 -2.19
CA SER A 477 15.62 -11.35 -0.91
C SER A 477 14.13 -11.16 -0.61
N PHE A 478 13.51 -12.15 0.05
CA PHE A 478 12.17 -11.97 0.64
C PHE A 478 12.20 -11.03 1.84
N ALA A 479 13.28 -11.05 2.62
CA ALA A 479 13.41 -10.31 3.88
C ALA A 479 14.00 -8.91 3.71
N ARG A 480 14.59 -8.60 2.54
CA ARG A 480 15.10 -7.26 2.18
C ARG A 480 14.25 -6.65 1.06
N ASN A 481 12.94 -6.62 1.30
CA ASN A 481 11.94 -6.22 0.34
C ASN A 481 11.16 -5.01 0.86
N TRP A 482 10.79 -4.07 -0.02
CA TRP A 482 10.07 -2.85 0.34
C TRP A 482 8.74 -3.08 1.11
N ILE A 483 8.20 -4.30 1.09
CA ILE A 483 6.99 -4.72 1.83
C ILE A 483 7.24 -4.86 3.34
N ILE A 484 8.48 -5.11 3.79
CA ILE A 484 8.80 -5.43 5.19
C ILE A 484 8.34 -4.35 6.18
N PRO A 485 8.53 -3.04 5.91
CA PRO A 485 8.02 -1.97 6.79
C PRO A 485 6.52 -1.93 6.98
N LEU A 486 5.71 -2.58 6.12
CA LEU A 486 4.27 -2.68 6.35
C LEU A 486 3.94 -3.42 7.66
N GLY A 487 4.85 -4.28 8.16
CA GLY A 487 4.66 -4.98 9.43
C GLY A 487 5.01 -4.16 10.67
N PHE A 488 5.67 -3.01 10.53
CA PHE A 488 6.01 -2.12 11.64
C PHE A 488 5.53 -0.69 11.41
N HIS A 489 4.57 -0.52 10.51
CA HIS A 489 3.86 0.72 10.28
C HIS A 489 2.52 0.71 11.07
N PRO A 490 2.20 1.76 11.87
CA PRO A 490 2.99 2.95 12.12
C PRO A 490 4.20 2.65 13.02
N PHE A 491 5.31 3.36 12.79
CA PHE A 491 6.53 3.26 13.61
C PHE A 491 6.36 4.08 14.90
N GLN A 492 5.61 3.51 15.84
CA GLN A 492 5.15 4.19 17.04
C GLN A 492 5.28 3.33 18.29
N PHE A 493 5.67 3.97 19.40
CA PHE A 493 6.04 3.35 20.66
C PHE A 493 5.30 3.94 21.87
N GLY A 494 3.99 4.14 21.74
CA GLY A 494 3.16 4.65 22.83
C GLY A 494 3.27 3.81 24.12
N LEU A 495 3.35 4.50 25.25
CA LEU A 495 3.35 4.02 26.63
C LEU A 495 2.01 4.36 27.31
N ALA A 496 1.40 3.38 27.97
CA ALA A 496 0.22 3.60 28.80
C ALA A 496 0.62 3.84 30.27
N PRO A 497 -0.08 4.71 31.02
CA PRO A 497 -1.24 5.49 30.60
C PRO A 497 -0.88 6.84 29.94
N HIS A 498 0.42 7.14 29.78
CA HIS A 498 0.90 8.40 29.23
C HIS A 498 2.26 8.21 28.56
N THR A 499 2.41 8.83 27.39
CA THR A 499 3.67 8.95 26.66
C THR A 499 4.06 10.42 26.60
N PRO A 500 5.27 10.82 27.05
CA PRO A 500 5.79 12.16 26.80
C PRO A 500 5.88 12.43 25.31
N ARG A 501 5.83 13.70 24.92
CA ARG A 501 6.28 14.10 23.59
C ARG A 501 7.76 13.72 23.44
N LEU A 502 8.10 12.94 22.41
CA LEU A 502 9.48 12.53 22.16
C LEU A 502 10.11 13.43 21.11
N ARG A 503 11.33 13.89 21.36
CA ARG A 503 12.08 14.72 20.41
C ARG A 503 13.55 14.32 20.32
N CYS A 504 14.15 14.61 19.17
CA CYS A 504 15.60 14.62 18.98
C CYS A 504 15.97 16.05 18.55
N GLY A 505 16.66 16.78 19.44
CA GLY A 505 16.94 18.19 19.21
C GLY A 505 15.67 19.00 18.95
N ARG A 506 15.58 19.66 17.79
CA ARG A 506 14.38 20.44 17.36
C ARG A 506 13.25 19.61 16.75
N VAL A 507 13.48 18.32 16.49
CA VAL A 507 12.56 17.46 15.75
C VAL A 507 11.71 16.65 16.72
N ILE A 508 10.39 16.84 16.69
CA ILE A 508 9.44 15.98 17.39
C ILE A 508 9.27 14.70 16.60
N VAL A 509 9.56 13.55 17.21
CA VAL A 509 9.48 12.23 16.56
C VAL A 509 8.26 11.43 17.03
N GLN A 510 7.65 11.80 18.16
CA GLN A 510 6.37 11.26 18.59
C GLN A 510 5.60 12.28 19.42
N ARG A 511 4.31 12.45 19.11
CA ARG A 511 3.39 13.34 19.85
C ARG A 511 3.11 12.81 21.25
N ARG A 512 2.82 13.72 22.20
CA ARG A 512 2.33 13.37 23.55
C ARG A 512 1.01 12.61 23.42
N SER A 513 0.87 11.52 24.17
CA SER A 513 -0.36 10.72 24.16
C SER A 513 -0.73 10.18 25.53
N TRP A 514 -1.99 9.81 25.68
CA TRP A 514 -2.58 9.26 26.90
C TRP A 514 -3.50 8.10 26.56
N THR A 515 -3.79 7.25 27.53
CA THR A 515 -4.89 6.28 27.42
C THR A 515 -6.00 6.59 28.42
N VAL A 516 -7.24 6.33 28.02
CA VAL A 516 -8.42 6.43 28.87
C VAL A 516 -9.33 5.23 28.65
N SER A 517 -9.77 4.61 29.74
CA SER A 517 -10.78 3.55 29.71
C SER A 517 -12.17 4.12 30.00
N ASN A 518 -13.21 3.44 29.53
CA ASN A 518 -14.60 3.84 29.72
C ASN A 518 -14.97 3.99 31.22
N GLU A 519 -14.37 3.17 32.08
CA GLU A 519 -14.53 3.24 33.55
C GLU A 519 -14.14 4.60 34.14
N LYS A 520 -13.23 5.33 33.49
CA LYS A 520 -12.78 6.64 33.97
C LYS A 520 -13.79 7.77 33.71
N MET A 521 -14.82 7.54 32.90
CA MET A 521 -15.92 8.50 32.72
C MET A 521 -16.78 8.64 33.99
N GLY A 522 -16.82 7.59 34.82
CA GLY A 522 -17.69 7.51 36.00
C GLY A 522 -19.16 7.25 35.67
N ASP A 523 -19.99 7.19 36.72
CA ASP A 523 -21.43 6.96 36.58
C ASP A 523 -22.14 8.25 36.13
N GLY A 524 -23.03 8.15 35.15
CA GLY A 524 -23.82 9.29 34.67
C GLY A 524 -24.73 8.92 33.50
N ASN A 525 -25.76 9.74 33.28
CA ASN A 525 -26.58 9.65 32.06
C ASN A 525 -26.02 10.59 30.99
N PHE A 526 -25.35 10.01 29.99
CA PHE A 526 -24.72 10.74 28.89
C PHE A 526 -25.58 10.77 27.61
N SER A 527 -26.90 10.55 27.72
CA SER A 527 -27.82 10.59 26.58
C SER A 527 -28.29 12.01 26.25
N GLY A 528 -28.53 12.28 24.96
CA GLY A 528 -29.00 13.57 24.48
C GLY A 528 -28.01 14.70 24.76
N LEU A 529 -28.52 15.91 25.06
CA LEU A 529 -27.71 17.04 25.54
C LEU A 529 -27.51 16.91 27.06
N SER A 530 -26.34 16.43 27.48
CA SER A 530 -26.01 16.01 28.84
C SER A 530 -24.97 16.93 29.47
N ARG A 531 -25.32 17.56 30.59
CA ARG A 531 -24.39 18.34 31.40
C ARG A 531 -23.34 17.44 32.05
N GLU A 532 -23.75 16.23 32.41
CA GLU A 532 -22.93 15.21 33.05
C GLU A 532 -21.78 14.79 32.13
N LEU A 533 -22.02 14.69 30.82
CA LEU A 533 -20.98 14.40 29.83
C LEU A 533 -19.92 15.50 29.79
N VAL A 534 -20.32 16.77 29.76
CA VAL A 534 -19.40 17.92 29.78
C VAL A 534 -18.54 17.89 31.04
N LEU A 535 -19.16 17.68 32.21
CA LEU A 535 -18.45 17.62 33.48
C LEU A 535 -17.49 16.41 33.56
N ALA A 536 -17.88 15.25 33.04
CA ALA A 536 -17.03 14.06 33.01
C ALA A 536 -15.78 14.28 32.16
N ILE A 537 -15.94 14.85 30.95
CA ILE A 537 -14.81 15.14 30.06
C ILE A 537 -13.90 16.22 30.65
N GLU A 538 -14.45 17.29 31.22
CA GLU A 538 -13.62 18.34 31.84
C GLU A 538 -12.84 17.83 33.06
N ARG A 539 -13.41 16.90 33.84
CA ARG A 539 -12.65 16.21 34.90
C ARG A 539 -11.48 15.40 34.33
N LEU A 540 -11.70 14.66 33.24
CA LEU A 540 -10.65 13.89 32.58
C LEU A 540 -9.55 14.80 32.04
N ARG A 541 -9.95 15.86 31.32
CA ARG A 541 -9.05 16.88 30.77
C ARG A 541 -8.20 17.50 31.87
N ALA A 542 -8.80 17.93 32.98
CA ALA A 542 -8.07 18.50 34.10
C ALA A 542 -7.14 17.49 34.80
N ALA A 543 -7.59 16.24 34.99
CA ALA A 543 -6.80 15.21 35.65
C ALA A 543 -5.60 14.72 34.81
N LYS A 544 -5.68 14.83 33.49
CA LYS A 544 -4.66 14.34 32.55
C LYS A 544 -3.86 15.43 31.85
N ASP A 545 -4.19 16.70 32.10
CA ASP A 545 -3.58 17.86 31.44
C ASP A 545 -3.72 17.77 29.91
N TRP A 546 -4.94 17.51 29.43
CA TRP A 546 -5.21 17.43 27.99
C TRP A 546 -5.37 18.82 27.37
N PRO A 547 -4.78 19.06 26.17
CA PRO A 547 -5.09 20.24 25.39
C PRO A 547 -6.54 20.18 24.89
N ARG A 548 -7.11 21.33 24.52
CA ARG A 548 -8.46 21.42 23.96
C ARG A 548 -8.65 20.56 22.70
N PHE A 549 -7.65 20.55 21.82
CA PHE A 549 -7.69 19.87 20.54
C PHE A 549 -6.86 18.60 20.60
N VAL A 550 -7.50 17.47 20.37
CA VAL A 550 -6.88 16.13 20.43
C VAL A 550 -7.33 15.27 19.26
N TYR A 551 -6.57 14.22 19.01
CA TYR A 551 -6.96 13.11 18.17
C TYR A 551 -7.26 11.90 19.04
N ILE A 552 -8.34 11.17 18.74
CA ILE A 552 -8.66 9.91 19.41
C ILE A 552 -8.63 8.74 18.45
N ARG A 553 -8.25 7.57 18.95
CA ARG A 553 -8.45 6.27 18.30
C ARG A 553 -8.49 5.16 19.35
N PRO A 554 -9.07 3.99 19.06
CA PRO A 554 -8.95 2.82 19.91
C PRO A 554 -7.50 2.43 20.11
N THR A 555 -7.16 1.93 21.30
CA THR A 555 -5.81 1.42 21.56
C THR A 555 -5.53 0.16 20.74
N GLU A 556 -4.25 -0.17 20.53
CA GLU A 556 -3.88 -1.41 19.82
C GLU A 556 -4.54 -2.66 20.43
N GLN A 557 -4.68 -2.70 21.77
CA GLN A 557 -5.35 -3.79 22.47
C GLN A 557 -6.87 -3.81 22.22
N ALA A 558 -7.51 -2.64 22.15
CA ALA A 558 -8.93 -2.52 21.83
C ALA A 558 -9.22 -2.94 20.38
N LEU A 559 -8.35 -2.59 19.43
CA LEU A 559 -8.46 -2.98 18.02
C LEU A 559 -8.36 -4.50 17.81
N ARG A 560 -7.54 -5.20 18.60
CA ARG A 560 -7.47 -6.68 18.55
C ARG A 560 -8.80 -7.34 18.93
N ARG A 561 -9.67 -6.66 19.70
CA ARG A 561 -11.01 -7.15 20.02
C ARG A 561 -12.03 -6.93 18.89
N SER A 562 -11.75 -6.05 17.93
CA SER A 562 -12.67 -5.69 16.83
C SER A 562 -12.41 -6.43 15.50
N GLY A 563 -11.45 -7.35 15.44
CA GLY A 563 -11.25 -8.28 14.32
C GLY A 563 -10.10 -7.89 13.37
N ALA A 564 -9.46 -8.94 12.81
CA ALA A 564 -8.35 -8.97 11.83
C ALA A 564 -7.36 -7.79 11.81
N GLU A 565 -6.27 -7.96 12.57
CA GLU A 565 -4.90 -7.47 12.32
C GLU A 565 -4.73 -6.33 11.31
N GLY A 566 -4.61 -5.10 11.83
CA GLY A 566 -3.95 -3.98 11.15
C GLY A 566 -4.75 -3.21 10.11
N ARG A 567 -6.00 -3.62 9.80
CA ARG A 567 -6.84 -2.93 8.80
C ARG A 567 -8.26 -2.65 9.28
N ASP A 568 -8.46 -2.56 10.58
CA ASP A 568 -9.70 -2.02 11.13
C ASP A 568 -9.85 -0.55 10.68
N LYS A 569 -11.00 -0.20 10.11
CA LYS A 569 -11.34 1.18 9.72
C LYS A 569 -11.23 2.16 10.90
N ASP A 570 -11.40 1.67 12.12
CA ASP A 570 -11.39 2.49 13.34
C ASP A 570 -9.95 2.83 13.80
N THR A 571 -8.92 2.35 13.09
CA THR A 571 -7.51 2.72 13.34
C THR A 571 -7.19 4.19 13.05
N LYS A 572 -8.00 4.86 12.21
CA LYS A 572 -7.74 6.24 11.80
C LYS A 572 -8.10 7.22 12.92
N PRO A 573 -7.19 8.15 13.27
CA PRO A 573 -7.45 9.12 14.32
C PRO A 573 -8.59 10.06 13.93
N VAL A 574 -9.44 10.38 14.92
CA VAL A 574 -10.55 11.33 14.79
C VAL A 574 -10.19 12.60 15.55
N PHE A 575 -10.27 13.75 14.88
CA PHE A 575 -10.12 15.05 15.53
C PHE A 575 -11.28 15.34 16.48
N ILE A 576 -10.97 15.85 17.67
CA ILE A 576 -11.91 16.19 18.73
C ILE A 576 -11.54 17.60 19.25
N ASP A 577 -12.52 18.50 19.22
CA ASP A 577 -12.51 19.73 20.00
C ASP A 577 -13.28 19.49 21.31
N LEU A 578 -12.57 19.45 22.43
CA LEU A 578 -13.16 19.17 23.76
C LEU A 578 -14.09 20.29 24.26
N GLU A 579 -14.18 21.43 23.58
CA GLU A 579 -15.14 22.49 23.90
C GLU A 579 -16.41 22.45 23.01
N SER A 580 -16.50 21.50 22.09
CA SER A 580 -17.67 21.29 21.23
C SER A 580 -18.47 20.08 21.70
N TYR A 581 -19.73 20.30 22.08
CA TYR A 581 -20.61 19.24 22.57
C TYR A 581 -20.74 18.06 21.59
N LEU A 582 -20.82 18.35 20.29
CA LEU A 582 -20.90 17.31 19.25
C LEU A 582 -19.67 16.39 19.28
N PHE A 583 -18.48 16.96 19.47
CA PHE A 583 -17.25 16.18 19.57
C PHE A 583 -17.15 15.42 20.90
N LEU A 584 -17.73 15.93 21.98
CA LEU A 584 -17.87 15.17 23.24
C LEU A 584 -18.75 13.93 23.07
N GLU A 585 -19.86 14.04 22.34
CA GLU A 585 -20.70 12.88 22.03
C GLU A 585 -19.95 11.86 21.16
N ILE A 586 -19.19 12.32 20.16
CA ILE A 586 -18.35 11.44 19.32
C ILE A 586 -17.32 10.73 20.19
N PHE A 587 -16.59 11.47 21.01
CA PHE A 587 -15.62 10.92 21.96
C PHE A 587 -16.23 9.82 22.83
N HIS A 588 -17.37 10.12 23.46
CA HIS A 588 -18.05 9.17 24.34
C HIS A 588 -18.50 7.92 23.57
N ARG A 589 -19.11 8.06 22.39
CA ARG A 589 -19.53 6.90 21.56
C ARG A 589 -18.35 6.02 21.18
N TRP A 590 -17.22 6.62 20.80
CA TRP A 590 -15.99 5.86 20.49
C TRP A 590 -15.46 5.14 21.73
N LEU A 591 -15.44 5.81 22.89
CA LEU A 591 -14.96 5.23 24.14
C LEU A 591 -15.88 4.09 24.62
N SER A 592 -17.20 4.26 24.57
CA SER A 592 -18.17 3.22 24.92
C SER A 592 -18.07 2.02 23.98
N LYS A 593 -17.83 2.25 22.68
CA LYS A 593 -17.69 1.18 21.68
C LYS A 593 -16.40 0.39 21.86
N ALA A 594 -15.26 1.09 22.01
CA ALA A 594 -13.94 0.47 22.06
C ALA A 594 -13.55 -0.01 23.47
N GLY A 595 -14.15 0.56 24.51
CA GLY A 595 -13.79 0.34 25.92
C GLY A 595 -12.56 1.13 26.38
N GLU A 596 -11.61 1.39 25.47
CA GLU A 596 -10.40 2.16 25.73
C GLU A 596 -9.97 2.95 24.48
N LEU A 597 -9.54 4.19 24.68
CA LEU A 597 -9.01 5.05 23.63
C LEU A 597 -7.58 5.51 23.97
N GLU A 598 -6.78 5.67 22.92
CA GLU A 598 -5.60 6.52 22.91
C GLU A 598 -6.03 7.94 22.51
N ILE A 599 -5.58 8.92 23.29
CA ILE A 599 -5.72 10.35 23.03
C ILE A 599 -4.33 10.86 22.66
N THR A 600 -4.19 11.56 21.54
CA THR A 600 -2.95 12.20 21.12
C THR A 600 -3.19 13.69 21.00
N GLU A 601 -2.24 14.52 21.42
CA GLU A 601 -2.34 15.96 21.23
C GLU A 601 -2.47 16.35 19.74
N MET A 602 -3.16 17.46 19.45
CA MET A 602 -3.05 18.10 18.15
C MET A 602 -1.72 18.86 18.07
N LEU A 603 -0.80 18.37 17.23
CA LEU A 603 0.50 19.00 16.97
C LEU A 603 0.81 18.94 15.46
N PRO A 604 1.06 20.08 14.76
CA PRO A 604 1.08 21.46 15.26
C PRO A 604 -0.23 21.88 15.93
N ALA A 605 -0.13 22.67 17.01
CA ALA A 605 -1.31 23.27 17.62
C ALA A 605 -1.95 24.26 16.63
N PRO A 606 -3.24 24.61 16.75
CA PRO A 606 -3.89 25.53 15.83
C PRO A 606 -3.16 26.87 15.64
N ASP A 607 -2.55 27.39 16.71
CA ASP A 607 -1.78 28.63 16.66
C ASP A 607 -0.43 28.50 15.96
N ASP A 608 0.06 27.28 15.78
CA ASP A 608 1.31 26.92 15.09
C ASP A 608 1.07 26.36 13.67
N LEU A 609 -0.16 26.47 13.16
CA LEU A 609 -0.46 26.27 11.75
C LEU A 609 -0.05 27.54 10.98
N TRP A 610 1.15 27.48 10.41
CA TRP A 610 1.79 28.62 9.73
C TRP A 610 1.14 29.00 8.39
N TRP A 611 0.49 28.05 7.71
CA TRP A 611 -0.24 28.30 6.47
C TRP A 611 -1.62 28.87 6.76
N GLN A 612 -1.85 30.11 6.32
CA GLN A 612 -3.12 30.82 6.50
C GLN A 612 -3.67 31.29 5.16
N GLU A 613 -4.99 31.19 4.99
CA GLU A 613 -5.76 31.72 3.87
C GLU A 613 -6.87 32.64 4.38
N ALA A 614 -7.55 33.34 3.47
CA ALA A 614 -8.60 34.30 3.82
C ALA A 614 -9.77 33.71 4.62
N ASP A 615 -10.00 32.40 4.51
CA ASP A 615 -11.05 31.65 5.20
C ASP A 615 -10.54 30.82 6.40
N GLY A 616 -9.24 30.91 6.73
CA GLY A 616 -8.68 30.29 7.93
C GLY A 616 -7.34 29.58 7.73
N ARG A 617 -6.89 28.91 8.80
CA ARG A 617 -5.62 28.18 8.82
C ARG A 617 -5.72 26.84 8.10
N ARG A 618 -4.61 26.35 7.58
CA ARG A 618 -4.48 25.05 6.89
C ARG A 618 -3.43 24.19 7.58
N THR A 619 -3.69 22.88 7.62
CA THR A 619 -2.64 21.89 7.91
C THR A 619 -1.75 21.72 6.68
N PHE A 620 -0.45 21.53 6.91
CA PHE A 620 0.55 21.28 5.89
C PHE A 620 1.31 20.01 6.23
N GLU A 621 1.58 19.17 5.23
CA GLU A 621 2.44 18.00 5.35
C GLU A 621 3.31 17.86 4.10
N LEU A 622 4.59 17.61 4.30
CA LEU A 622 5.60 17.38 3.28
C LEU A 622 6.05 15.93 3.36
N ARG A 623 5.85 15.16 2.30
CA ARG A 623 6.48 13.83 2.18
C ARG A 623 7.78 13.96 1.38
N THR A 624 8.87 13.41 1.93
CA THR A 624 10.16 13.35 1.23
C THR A 624 10.89 12.04 1.52
N LEU A 625 11.87 11.70 0.68
CA LEU A 625 12.75 10.55 0.86
C LEU A 625 13.99 10.95 1.66
N MET A 626 14.32 10.15 2.68
CA MET A 626 15.66 10.14 3.25
C MET A 626 16.49 9.14 2.45
N VAL A 627 17.70 9.54 2.04
CA VAL A 627 18.60 8.70 1.24
C VAL A 627 19.96 8.55 1.94
N PRO A 628 20.71 7.48 1.65
CA PRO A 628 22.11 7.39 2.06
C PRO A 628 22.91 8.62 1.59
N ARG A 629 23.79 9.13 2.45
CA ARG A 629 24.74 10.22 2.10
C ARG A 629 25.95 9.68 1.35
#